data_AF-A0A2K3LH01-F1
#
_entry.id   AF-A0A2K3LH01-F1
#
_cell.length_a   1.000
_cell.length_b   1.000
_cell.length_c   1.000
_cell.angle_alpha   90.00
_cell.angle_beta   90.00
_cell.angle_gamma   90.00
#
_symmetry.space_group_name_H-M   'P 1'
#
loop_
_entity.id
_entity.type
_entity.pdbx_description
1 polymer ?
#
loop_
_entity_poly.entity_id
_entity_poly.type
_entity_poly.pdbx_seq_one_letter_code
_entity_poly.pdbx_strand_id
1 'polypeptide(L)'
;MSPIMQQFHEIETYIECSASRHIQVLEVFFFAHKAALYPTMLLYDHESQTLTPRCKRALKRIFVLSDRDRDGALSDDELDDFQVVQKNLSDGVNEKGLTLKGFLFLHTLFIEKGPIETTWAVLRKFGYNDDLKLANDPIPHLKRAHDQSVELTNEAIDFLKTIFNEFDGDHDGMLQPCELEELFSTAPESPWIENPYKDAVERNAFGGLSLDAFLSE
;
A
#
# COMPACT_ATOMS: atom_id res chain seq x y z
N MET A 1 17.13 13.09 -24.16
CA MET A 1 15.76 12.53 -24.12
C MET A 1 15.09 12.86 -25.44
N SER A 2 14.37 11.90 -26.04
CA SER A 2 13.61 12.12 -27.27
C SER A 2 12.51 13.17 -27.04
N PRO A 3 12.15 14.01 -28.03
CA PRO A 3 11.12 15.05 -27.89
C PRO A 3 9.77 14.50 -27.41
N ILE A 4 9.44 13.24 -27.76
CA ILE A 4 8.16 12.64 -27.42
C ILE A 4 8.03 12.31 -25.93
N MET A 5 9.12 11.88 -25.28
CA MET A 5 9.12 11.61 -23.82
C MET A 5 9.07 12.89 -22.99
N GLN A 6 9.42 14.04 -23.58
CA GLN A 6 9.24 15.34 -22.93
C GLN A 6 7.80 15.86 -23.09
N GLN A 7 7.06 15.34 -24.06
CA GLN A 7 5.67 15.74 -24.34
C GLN A 7 4.66 14.83 -23.64
N PHE A 8 4.98 13.55 -23.45
CA PHE A 8 4.10 12.55 -22.85
C PHE A 8 4.84 11.83 -21.72
N HIS A 9 4.43 12.09 -20.48
CA HIS A 9 5.06 11.54 -19.28
C HIS A 9 4.72 10.06 -19.06
N GLU A 10 3.71 9.54 -19.74
CA GLU A 10 3.32 8.12 -19.74
C GLU A 10 4.24 7.26 -20.61
N ILE A 11 5.07 7.87 -21.47
CA ILE A 11 6.02 7.14 -22.31
C ILE A 11 7.28 6.84 -21.51
N GLU A 12 7.37 5.62 -20.99
CA GLU A 12 8.52 5.16 -20.22
C GLU A 12 9.74 4.83 -21.08
N THR A 13 9.54 4.30 -22.29
CA THR A 13 10.64 3.82 -23.15
C THR A 13 10.35 4.06 -24.63
N TYR A 14 11.37 4.48 -25.37
CA TYR A 14 11.35 4.65 -26.82
C TYR A 14 12.49 3.84 -27.46
N ILE A 15 12.18 3.06 -28.50
CA ILE A 15 13.12 2.14 -29.15
C ILE A 15 13.03 2.27 -30.67
N GLU A 16 14.16 2.52 -31.33
CA GLU A 16 14.24 2.61 -32.79
C GLU A 16 14.53 1.24 -33.42
N CYS A 17 13.48 0.45 -33.66
CA CYS A 17 13.65 -0.91 -34.17
C CYS A 17 13.45 -1.04 -35.69
N SER A 18 14.03 -2.11 -36.26
CA SER A 18 13.74 -2.54 -37.64
C SER A 18 13.75 -4.05 -37.72
N ALA A 19 12.56 -4.65 -37.86
CA ALA A 19 12.43 -6.10 -37.97
C ALA A 19 13.12 -6.66 -39.22
N SER A 20 13.02 -5.98 -40.37
CA SER A 20 13.66 -6.42 -41.61
C SER A 20 15.19 -6.38 -41.55
N ARG A 21 15.75 -5.39 -40.83
CA ARG A 21 17.19 -5.23 -40.64
C ARG A 21 17.72 -5.88 -39.37
N HIS A 22 16.87 -6.55 -38.59
CA HIS A 22 17.19 -7.17 -37.29
C HIS A 22 17.81 -6.19 -36.28
N ILE A 23 17.36 -4.93 -36.28
CA ILE A 23 17.85 -3.89 -35.37
C ILE A 23 16.90 -3.80 -34.16
N GLN A 24 17.46 -3.93 -32.96
CA GLN A 24 16.78 -3.74 -31.65
C GLN A 24 15.50 -4.57 -31.43
N VAL A 25 15.29 -5.64 -32.20
CA VAL A 25 14.10 -6.49 -32.08
C VAL A 25 13.99 -7.14 -30.69
N LEU A 26 15.10 -7.66 -30.16
CA LEU A 26 15.14 -8.26 -28.82
C LEU A 26 14.84 -7.23 -27.71
N GLU A 27 15.27 -5.99 -27.91
CA GLU A 27 15.05 -4.91 -26.95
C GLU A 27 13.56 -4.54 -26.86
N VAL A 28 12.86 -4.52 -27.99
CA VAL A 28 11.39 -4.33 -28.01
C VAL A 28 10.68 -5.42 -27.21
N PHE A 29 11.04 -6.69 -27.40
CA PHE A 29 10.43 -7.79 -26.63
C PHE A 29 10.78 -7.73 -25.15
N PHE A 30 12.03 -7.38 -24.82
CA PHE A 30 12.48 -7.21 -23.44
C PHE A 30 11.66 -6.14 -22.71
N PHE A 31 11.53 -4.93 -23.29
CA PHE A 31 10.78 -3.84 -22.67
C PHE A 31 9.27 -4.09 -22.66
N ALA A 32 8.71 -4.73 -23.70
CA ALA A 32 7.31 -5.14 -23.70
C ALA A 32 7.01 -6.13 -22.56
N HIS A 33 7.88 -7.11 -22.36
CA HIS A 33 7.75 -8.08 -21.26
C HIS A 33 7.90 -7.38 -19.90
N LYS A 34 8.87 -6.48 -19.77
CA LYS A 34 9.08 -5.69 -18.55
C LYS A 34 7.85 -4.84 -18.19
N ALA A 35 7.27 -4.13 -19.16
CA ALA A 35 6.08 -3.29 -18.93
C ALA A 35 4.85 -4.12 -18.51
N ALA A 36 4.70 -5.33 -19.06
CA ALA A 36 3.62 -6.24 -18.68
C ALA A 36 3.82 -6.84 -17.28
N LEU A 37 5.05 -7.18 -16.92
CA LEU A 37 5.37 -7.76 -15.61
C LEU A 37 5.47 -6.73 -14.49
N TYR A 38 5.79 -5.47 -14.79
CA TYR A 38 6.10 -4.47 -13.77
C TYR A 38 5.42 -3.14 -14.10
N PRO A 39 4.08 -3.07 -14.07
CA PRO A 39 3.34 -1.88 -14.48
C PRO A 39 3.63 -0.69 -13.55
N THR A 40 4.40 0.29 -14.03
CA THR A 40 4.84 1.46 -13.22
C THR A 40 3.69 2.33 -12.76
N MET A 41 2.70 2.55 -13.62
CA MET A 41 1.54 3.42 -13.37
C MET A 41 0.70 3.02 -12.13
N LEU A 42 0.77 1.76 -11.69
CA LEU A 42 0.10 1.33 -10.47
C LEU A 42 0.87 1.78 -9.22
N LEU A 43 2.18 1.93 -9.32
CA LEU A 43 3.05 2.25 -8.20
C LEU A 43 3.33 3.73 -8.07
N TYR A 44 3.44 4.45 -9.19
CA TYR A 44 3.94 5.81 -9.24
C TYR A 44 3.16 6.69 -10.23
N ASP A 45 2.84 7.89 -9.79
CA ASP A 45 2.22 8.93 -10.59
C ASP A 45 3.31 9.90 -11.07
N HIS A 46 3.52 9.91 -12.39
CA HIS A 46 4.51 10.75 -13.04
C HIS A 46 4.13 12.24 -13.04
N GLU A 47 2.86 12.61 -12.92
CA GLU A 47 2.44 14.02 -12.86
C GLU A 47 2.79 14.62 -11.49
N SER A 48 2.37 13.96 -10.42
CA SER A 48 2.66 14.42 -9.05
C SER A 48 4.09 14.10 -8.60
N GLN A 49 4.81 13.25 -9.33
CA GLN A 49 6.11 12.70 -8.93
C GLN A 49 6.05 12.03 -7.55
N THR A 50 4.99 11.26 -7.30
CA THR A 50 4.81 10.55 -6.03
C THR A 50 4.28 9.13 -6.22
N LEU A 51 4.53 8.27 -5.23
CA LEU A 51 3.86 6.97 -5.15
C LEU A 51 2.34 7.15 -5.13
N THR A 52 1.62 6.28 -5.85
CA THR A 52 0.15 6.25 -5.81
C THR A 52 -0.34 5.99 -4.38
N PRO A 53 -1.55 6.47 -4.00
CA PRO A 53 -2.09 6.20 -2.66
C PRO A 53 -2.12 4.72 -2.32
N ARG A 54 -2.50 3.86 -3.28
CA ARG A 54 -2.56 2.40 -3.12
C ARG A 54 -1.17 1.81 -2.86
N CYS A 55 -0.14 2.27 -3.57
CA CYS A 55 1.25 1.84 -3.37
C CYS A 55 1.78 2.25 -2.00
N LYS A 56 1.53 3.50 -1.58
CA LYS A 56 1.88 3.99 -0.23
C LYS A 56 1.26 3.13 0.86
N ARG A 57 -0.04 2.81 0.77
CA ARG A 57 -0.74 1.94 1.73
C ARG A 57 -0.18 0.52 1.73
N ALA A 58 0.08 -0.03 0.54
CA ALA A 58 0.64 -1.38 0.42
C ALA A 58 2.03 -1.48 1.07
N LEU A 59 2.92 -0.54 0.77
CA LEU A 59 4.25 -0.46 1.37
C LEU A 59 4.20 -0.15 2.87
N LYS A 60 3.27 0.70 3.32
CA LYS A 60 3.04 0.95 4.75
C LYS A 60 2.62 -0.32 5.49
N ARG A 61 1.70 -1.11 4.92
CA ARG A 61 1.34 -2.43 5.48
C ARG A 61 2.55 -3.35 5.59
N ILE A 62 3.37 -3.41 4.55
CA ILE A 62 4.60 -4.22 4.54
C ILE A 62 5.55 -3.78 5.64
N PHE A 63 5.75 -2.47 5.80
CA PHE A 63 6.56 -1.90 6.87
C PHE A 63 6.03 -2.32 8.25
N VAL A 64 4.75 -2.10 8.53
CA VAL A 64 4.13 -2.44 9.82
C VAL A 64 4.16 -3.94 10.12
N LEU A 65 4.06 -4.80 9.11
CA LEU A 65 4.21 -6.25 9.29
C LEU A 65 5.66 -6.68 9.55
N SER A 66 6.62 -5.85 9.16
CA SER A 66 8.04 -6.12 9.29
C SER A 66 8.65 -5.53 10.56
N ASP A 67 8.05 -4.45 11.08
CA ASP A 67 8.33 -3.82 12.38
C ASP A 67 7.75 -4.70 13.49
N ARG A 68 8.54 -5.69 13.93
CA ARG A 68 8.09 -6.77 14.82
C ARG A 68 7.99 -6.27 16.26
N ASP A 69 8.86 -5.35 16.65
CA ASP A 69 8.87 -4.74 17.97
C ASP A 69 8.03 -3.45 18.06
N ARG A 70 7.49 -2.98 16.92
CA ARG A 70 6.57 -1.84 16.78
C ARG A 70 7.20 -0.54 17.25
N ASP A 71 8.48 -0.39 16.98
CA ASP A 71 9.28 0.72 17.49
C ASP A 71 9.33 1.92 16.53
N GLY A 72 8.72 1.76 15.34
CA GLY A 72 8.61 2.75 14.28
C GLY A 72 9.77 2.75 13.28
N ALA A 73 10.70 1.81 13.37
CA ALA A 73 11.84 1.64 12.48
C ALA A 73 12.09 0.15 12.17
N LEU A 74 12.71 -0.14 11.03
CA LEU A 74 13.20 -1.48 10.70
C LEU A 74 14.68 -1.55 11.01
N SER A 75 15.02 -2.33 12.04
CA SER A 75 16.38 -2.68 12.41
C SER A 75 17.04 -3.60 11.37
N ASP A 76 18.37 -3.79 11.46
CA ASP A 76 19.08 -4.71 10.55
C ASP A 76 18.51 -6.15 10.59
N ASP A 77 18.09 -6.61 11.77
CA ASP A 77 17.48 -7.94 11.96
C ASP A 77 16.08 -8.06 11.30
N GLU A 78 15.35 -6.95 11.17
CA GLU A 78 14.04 -6.90 10.50
C GLU A 78 14.18 -6.66 8.99
N LEU A 79 15.29 -6.05 8.57
CA LEU A 79 15.68 -5.87 7.18
C LEU A 79 16.27 -7.13 6.55
N ASP A 80 16.57 -8.18 7.31
CA ASP A 80 17.01 -9.48 6.78
C ASP A 80 15.98 -10.10 5.82
N ASP A 81 14.69 -9.73 5.96
CA ASP A 81 13.64 -10.06 5.01
C ASP A 81 13.68 -9.24 3.70
N PHE A 82 14.50 -8.19 3.65
CA PHE A 82 14.60 -7.16 2.61
C PHE A 82 16.03 -7.02 2.03
N GLN A 83 16.80 -8.11 1.89
CA GLN A 83 18.23 -8.16 1.45
C GLN A 83 18.64 -7.31 0.22
N VAL A 84 17.70 -6.64 -0.45
CA VAL A 84 17.89 -5.77 -1.63
C VAL A 84 17.99 -4.26 -1.28
N VAL A 85 17.80 -3.85 -0.01
CA VAL A 85 17.57 -2.43 0.36
C VAL A 85 18.81 -1.67 0.90
N GLN A 86 19.96 -2.31 1.11
CA GLN A 86 21.12 -1.61 1.66
C GLN A 86 21.89 -0.78 0.61
N LYS A 87 21.57 0.52 0.50
CA LYS A 87 22.52 1.65 0.52
C LYS A 87 21.88 2.98 0.10
N ASN A 88 22.33 4.03 0.78
CA ASN A 88 22.11 5.47 0.54
C ASN A 88 20.77 6.03 1.05
N LEU A 89 20.77 6.58 2.27
CA LEU A 89 19.75 7.51 2.77
C LEU A 89 20.23 8.15 4.10
N SER A 90 20.44 9.46 4.12
CA SER A 90 20.81 10.21 5.34
C SER A 90 19.60 10.73 6.13
N ASP A 91 18.44 10.89 5.49
CA ASP A 91 17.23 11.48 6.10
C ASP A 91 16.09 10.46 6.36
N GLY A 92 16.34 9.18 6.07
CA GLY A 92 15.35 8.09 6.19
C GLY A 92 15.64 7.08 7.31
N VAL A 93 16.78 7.22 7.98
CA VAL A 93 17.29 6.29 8.99
C VAL A 93 17.44 7.06 10.30
N ASN A 94 16.97 6.48 11.41
CA ASN A 94 17.19 6.99 12.76
C ASN A 94 18.10 6.02 13.55
N GLU A 95 18.27 6.25 14.85
CA GLU A 95 19.11 5.40 15.71
C GLU A 95 18.61 3.94 15.83
N LYS A 96 17.33 3.70 15.54
CA LYS A 96 16.68 2.38 15.62
C LYS A 96 16.72 1.63 14.29
N GLY A 97 16.76 2.35 13.17
CA GLY A 97 16.85 1.76 11.84
C GLY A 97 16.15 2.58 10.75
N LEU A 98 15.68 1.89 9.71
CA LEU A 98 14.99 2.49 8.58
C LEU A 98 13.56 2.89 8.97
N THR A 99 13.25 4.18 8.96
CA THR A 99 11.89 4.68 9.26
C THR A 99 10.93 4.45 8.10
N LEU A 100 9.62 4.51 8.35
CA LEU A 100 8.60 4.43 7.28
C LEU A 100 8.84 5.47 6.17
N LYS A 101 9.23 6.70 6.54
CA LYS A 101 9.55 7.75 5.56
C LYS A 101 10.75 7.35 4.70
N GLY A 102 11.80 6.80 5.30
CA GLY A 102 12.95 6.27 4.59
C GLY A 102 12.60 5.10 3.66
N PHE A 103 11.78 4.17 4.14
CA PHE A 103 11.30 3.02 3.39
C PHE A 103 10.51 3.43 2.14
N LEU A 104 9.54 4.35 2.28
CA LEU A 104 8.78 4.87 1.14
C LEU A 104 9.64 5.66 0.15
N PHE A 105 10.60 6.44 0.64
CA PHE A 105 11.52 7.18 -0.22
C PHE A 105 12.44 6.24 -1.00
N LEU A 106 12.94 5.17 -0.37
CA LEU A 106 13.76 4.18 -1.05
C LEU A 106 13.01 3.48 -2.19
N HIS A 107 11.76 3.07 -1.94
CA HIS A 107 10.93 2.49 -3.01
C HIS A 107 10.61 3.48 -4.11
N THR A 108 10.43 4.76 -3.79
CA THR A 108 10.35 5.84 -4.78
C THR A 108 11.61 5.89 -5.65
N LEU A 109 12.81 5.84 -5.04
CA LEU A 109 14.07 5.81 -5.78
C LEU A 109 14.22 4.58 -6.69
N PHE A 110 13.79 3.40 -6.23
CA PHE A 110 13.81 2.20 -7.06
C PHE A 110 12.90 2.30 -8.28
N ILE A 111 11.76 2.97 -8.16
CA ILE A 111 10.84 3.17 -9.29
C ILE A 111 11.39 4.22 -10.25
N GLU A 112 11.91 5.35 -9.76
CA GLU A 112 12.36 6.46 -10.61
C GLU A 112 13.71 6.21 -11.28
N LYS A 113 14.67 5.64 -10.53
CA LYS A 113 16.10 5.62 -10.90
C LYS A 113 16.72 4.23 -10.86
N GLY A 114 15.97 3.25 -10.35
CA GLY A 114 16.47 1.92 -10.07
C GLY A 114 15.68 0.81 -10.77
N PRO A 115 15.89 -0.44 -10.34
CA PRO A 115 15.11 -1.57 -10.80
C PRO A 115 13.75 -1.57 -10.09
N ILE A 116 12.70 -1.15 -10.79
CA ILE A 116 11.30 -1.26 -10.34
C ILE A 116 10.93 -2.70 -9.94
N GLU A 117 11.63 -3.68 -10.50
CA GLU A 117 11.54 -5.10 -10.17
C GLU A 117 11.73 -5.37 -8.68
N THR A 118 12.57 -4.59 -7.98
CA THR A 118 12.78 -4.70 -6.54
C THR A 118 11.51 -4.39 -5.76
N THR A 119 10.82 -3.30 -6.11
CA THR A 119 9.56 -2.93 -5.45
C THR A 119 8.47 -3.98 -5.70
N TRP A 120 8.35 -4.46 -6.94
CA TRP A 120 7.40 -5.53 -7.26
C TRP A 120 7.75 -6.87 -6.60
N ALA A 121 9.02 -7.22 -6.45
CA ALA A 121 9.44 -8.43 -5.75
C ALA A 121 9.04 -8.37 -4.27
N VAL A 122 9.21 -7.22 -3.62
CA VAL A 122 8.76 -7.00 -2.24
C VAL A 122 7.23 -7.10 -2.16
N LEU A 123 6.48 -6.39 -3.02
CA LEU A 123 5.02 -6.45 -3.05
C LEU A 123 4.50 -7.90 -3.20
N ARG A 124 5.05 -8.67 -4.14
CA ARG A 124 4.67 -10.07 -4.36
C ARG A 124 5.05 -10.99 -3.22
N LYS A 125 6.22 -10.79 -2.59
CA LYS A 125 6.63 -11.54 -1.38
C LYS A 125 5.61 -11.38 -0.26
N PHE A 126 4.99 -10.22 -0.14
CA PHE A 126 3.94 -9.91 0.85
C PHE A 126 2.51 -10.15 0.34
N GLY A 127 2.36 -10.90 -0.76
CA GLY A 127 1.07 -11.40 -1.24
C GLY A 127 0.32 -10.45 -2.16
N TYR A 128 0.90 -9.36 -2.64
CA TYR A 128 0.24 -8.52 -3.64
C TYR A 128 0.36 -9.10 -5.06
N ASN A 129 -0.73 -9.02 -5.82
CA ASN A 129 -0.76 -9.35 -7.24
C ASN A 129 -0.40 -8.14 -8.13
N ASP A 130 -0.42 -8.34 -9.44
CA ASP A 130 -0.05 -7.32 -10.43
C ASP A 130 -1.07 -6.17 -10.54
N ASP A 131 -2.24 -6.28 -9.89
CA ASP A 131 -3.23 -5.20 -9.72
C ASP A 131 -3.07 -4.46 -8.37
N LEU A 132 -2.00 -4.75 -7.63
CA LEU A 132 -1.74 -4.23 -6.29
C LEU A 132 -2.88 -4.55 -5.30
N LYS A 133 -3.44 -5.76 -5.41
CA LYS A 133 -4.42 -6.35 -4.48
C LYS A 133 -3.77 -7.51 -3.74
N LEU A 134 -4.12 -7.69 -2.47
CA LEU A 134 -3.75 -8.92 -1.77
C LEU A 134 -4.37 -10.10 -2.52
N ALA A 135 -3.53 -11.01 -2.98
CA ALA A 135 -3.88 -12.12 -3.83
C ALA A 135 -4.72 -13.11 -3.01
N ASN A 136 -6.05 -12.96 -3.09
CA ASN A 136 -7.07 -13.85 -2.56
C ASN A 136 -6.62 -14.62 -1.30
N ASP A 137 -6.47 -13.94 -0.17
CA ASP A 137 -6.63 -14.64 1.10
C ASP A 137 -8.08 -15.16 1.08
N PRO A 138 -8.31 -16.49 1.05
CA PRO A 138 -9.65 -16.99 1.09
C PRO A 138 -10.20 -16.60 2.46
N ILE A 139 -11.03 -15.54 2.49
CA ILE A 139 -11.91 -15.30 3.64
C ILE A 139 -12.62 -16.63 3.87
N PRO A 140 -12.40 -17.28 5.02
CA PRO A 140 -12.85 -18.65 5.21
C PRO A 140 -14.34 -18.73 4.94
N HIS A 141 -14.74 -19.67 4.09
CA HIS A 141 -16.15 -19.84 3.73
C HIS A 141 -16.96 -20.19 4.97
N LEU A 142 -17.74 -19.22 5.44
CA LEU A 142 -18.66 -19.42 6.55
C LEU A 142 -19.88 -20.20 6.05
N LYS A 143 -19.96 -21.48 6.39
CA LYS A 143 -21.14 -22.31 6.10
C LYS A 143 -22.28 -21.88 7.01
N ARG A 144 -23.35 -21.32 6.44
CA ARG A 144 -24.57 -20.94 7.16
C ARG A 144 -25.81 -21.51 6.49
N ALA A 145 -26.83 -21.85 7.27
CA ALA A 145 -28.17 -22.10 6.77
C ALA A 145 -28.86 -20.76 6.37
N HIS A 146 -29.90 -20.84 5.56
CA HIS A 146 -30.60 -19.66 5.03
C HIS A 146 -31.26 -18.78 6.11
N ASP A 147 -31.53 -19.35 7.28
CA ASP A 147 -32.21 -18.73 8.42
C ASP A 147 -31.27 -18.33 9.57
N GLN A 148 -29.97 -18.60 9.45
CA GLN A 148 -28.98 -18.22 10.48
C GLN A 148 -28.49 -16.79 10.27
N SER A 149 -28.40 -16.00 11.34
CA SER A 149 -27.68 -14.73 11.40
C SER A 149 -26.21 -14.94 11.81
N VAL A 150 -25.38 -13.92 11.59
CA VAL A 150 -23.98 -13.88 12.01
C VAL A 150 -23.80 -12.60 12.80
N GLU A 151 -23.25 -12.71 13.99
CA GLU A 151 -22.98 -11.59 14.90
C GLU A 151 -21.52 -11.69 15.37
N LEU A 152 -20.96 -10.55 15.77
CA LEU A 152 -19.63 -10.51 16.39
C LEU A 152 -19.69 -11.16 17.77
N THR A 153 -18.66 -11.91 18.12
CA THR A 153 -18.52 -12.41 19.50
C THR A 153 -18.07 -11.28 20.42
N ASN A 154 -18.20 -11.47 21.74
CA ASN A 154 -17.73 -10.49 22.71
C ASN A 154 -16.21 -10.26 22.59
N GLU A 155 -15.44 -11.31 22.28
CA GLU A 155 -14.00 -11.18 22.06
C GLU A 155 -13.68 -10.32 20.84
N ALA A 156 -14.46 -10.46 19.75
CA ALA A 156 -14.30 -9.63 18.57
C ALA A 156 -14.69 -8.17 18.84
N ILE A 157 -15.78 -7.95 19.58
CA ILE A 157 -16.21 -6.60 20.00
C ILE A 157 -15.16 -5.95 20.88
N ASP A 158 -14.61 -6.66 21.87
CA ASP A 158 -13.61 -6.10 22.77
C ASP A 158 -12.29 -5.83 22.03
N PHE A 159 -11.91 -6.67 21.07
CA PHE A 159 -10.80 -6.37 20.16
C PHE A 159 -11.05 -5.07 19.37
N LEU A 160 -12.22 -4.90 18.78
CA LEU A 160 -12.58 -3.67 18.05
C LEU A 160 -12.58 -2.43 18.95
N LYS A 161 -13.02 -2.54 20.21
CA LYS A 161 -12.89 -1.44 21.20
C LYS A 161 -11.43 -1.10 21.48
N THR A 162 -10.56 -2.10 21.60
CA THR A 162 -9.12 -1.85 21.77
C THR A 162 -8.57 -1.08 20.58
N ILE A 163 -8.88 -1.51 19.35
CA ILE A 163 -8.47 -0.79 18.14
C ILE A 163 -9.03 0.64 18.13
N PHE A 164 -10.31 0.85 18.46
CA PHE A 164 -10.88 2.20 18.53
C PHE A 164 -10.06 3.11 19.47
N ASN A 165 -9.81 2.66 20.69
CA ASN A 165 -9.07 3.45 21.69
C ASN A 165 -7.59 3.65 21.33
N GLU A 166 -6.98 2.74 20.57
CA GLU A 166 -5.60 2.89 20.11
C GLU A 166 -5.45 4.02 19.08
N PHE A 167 -6.52 4.29 18.30
CA PHE A 167 -6.51 5.31 17.25
C PHE A 167 -7.21 6.62 17.63
N ASP A 168 -7.99 6.63 18.72
CA ASP A 168 -8.52 7.84 19.36
C ASP A 168 -7.39 8.59 20.09
N GLY A 169 -6.63 9.39 19.34
CA GLY A 169 -5.38 9.98 19.79
C GLY A 169 -5.60 11.12 20.79
N ASP A 170 -6.68 11.87 20.66
CA ASP A 170 -7.05 12.94 21.59
C ASP A 170 -7.93 12.47 22.76
N HIS A 171 -8.34 11.20 22.74
CA HIS A 171 -9.14 10.53 23.77
C HIS A 171 -10.49 11.23 24.00
N ASP A 172 -11.06 11.80 22.93
CA ASP A 172 -12.36 12.48 22.98
C ASP A 172 -13.55 11.51 22.84
N GLY A 173 -13.27 10.21 22.60
CA GLY A 173 -14.25 9.16 22.39
C GLY A 173 -14.83 9.14 20.97
N MET A 174 -14.20 9.81 20.01
CA MET A 174 -14.63 9.96 18.62
C MET A 174 -13.44 9.82 17.66
N LEU A 175 -13.50 8.85 16.75
CA LEU A 175 -12.51 8.78 15.66
C LEU A 175 -12.78 9.87 14.63
N GLN A 176 -11.92 10.88 14.60
CA GLN A 176 -11.94 11.94 13.60
C GLN A 176 -11.54 11.38 12.22
N PRO A 177 -11.88 12.07 11.11
CA PRO A 177 -11.56 11.59 9.76
C PRO A 177 -10.08 11.23 9.55
N CYS A 178 -9.15 11.99 10.14
CA CYS A 178 -7.72 11.71 10.04
C CYS A 178 -7.29 10.46 10.81
N GLU A 179 -7.88 10.21 11.98
CA GLU A 179 -7.63 9.01 12.78
C GLU A 179 -8.19 7.77 12.10
N LEU A 180 -9.36 7.92 11.48
CA LEU A 180 -9.96 6.85 10.71
C LEU A 180 -9.17 6.51 9.44
N GLU A 181 -8.63 7.52 8.76
CA GLU A 181 -7.69 7.31 7.65
C GLU A 181 -6.43 6.57 8.11
N GLU A 182 -5.94 6.86 9.32
CA GLU A 182 -4.78 6.19 9.91
C GLU A 182 -5.09 4.73 10.30
N LEU A 183 -6.27 4.47 10.87
CA LEU A 183 -6.78 3.13 11.20
C LEU A 183 -6.81 2.21 9.97
N PHE A 184 -7.29 2.72 8.82
CA PHE A 184 -7.31 1.97 7.56
C PHE A 184 -6.05 2.16 6.70
N SER A 185 -5.00 2.78 7.21
CA SER A 185 -3.83 3.14 6.40
C SER A 185 -3.03 1.93 5.89
N THR A 186 -3.22 0.76 6.48
CA THR A 186 -2.65 -0.52 6.04
C THR A 186 -3.63 -1.37 5.22
N ALA A 187 -4.90 -0.96 5.11
CA ALA A 187 -5.89 -1.60 4.23
C ALA A 187 -5.75 -1.06 2.79
N PRO A 188 -6.16 -1.82 1.76
CA PRO A 188 -6.16 -1.33 0.37
C PRO A 188 -6.98 -0.03 0.21
N GLU A 189 -8.16 -0.03 0.81
CA GLU A 189 -9.10 1.08 0.86
C GLU A 189 -9.93 1.03 2.13
N SER A 190 -10.55 2.15 2.51
CA SER A 190 -11.49 2.13 3.62
C SER A 190 -12.76 1.41 3.15
N PRO A 191 -13.26 0.43 3.92
CA PRO A 191 -14.45 -0.33 3.57
C PRO A 191 -15.73 0.50 3.59
N TRP A 192 -15.71 1.71 4.15
CA TRP A 192 -16.90 2.51 4.44
C TRP A 192 -17.17 3.64 3.45
N ILE A 193 -16.40 3.73 2.36
CA ILE A 193 -16.52 4.81 1.37
C ILE A 193 -17.68 4.55 0.38
N GLU A 194 -18.05 3.28 0.17
CA GLU A 194 -19.05 2.87 -0.80
C GLU A 194 -20.35 2.39 -0.14
N ASN A 195 -21.45 2.37 -0.92
CA ASN A 195 -22.71 1.80 -0.47
C ASN A 195 -22.55 0.30 -0.17
N PRO A 196 -23.22 -0.25 0.87
CA PRO A 196 -24.24 0.37 1.71
C PRO A 196 -23.72 1.15 2.92
N TYR A 197 -22.41 1.15 3.16
CA TYR A 197 -21.78 1.70 4.38
C TYR A 197 -21.67 3.22 4.36
N LYS A 198 -21.59 3.80 3.16
CA LYS A 198 -21.64 5.23 2.99
C LYS A 198 -22.91 5.79 3.64
N ASP A 199 -22.74 6.61 4.67
CA ASP A 199 -23.81 7.23 5.47
C ASP A 199 -24.65 6.22 6.30
N ALA A 200 -24.12 5.03 6.62
CA ALA A 200 -24.83 4.01 7.40
C ALA A 200 -24.96 4.36 8.89
N VAL A 201 -23.99 5.07 9.45
CA VAL A 201 -24.02 5.54 10.85
C VAL A 201 -23.99 7.06 10.98
N GLU A 202 -24.47 7.53 12.13
CA GLU A 202 -24.42 8.94 12.51
C GLU A 202 -22.99 9.39 12.82
N ARG A 203 -22.63 10.55 12.30
CA ARG A 203 -21.34 11.22 12.55
C ARG A 203 -21.61 12.59 13.16
N ASN A 204 -20.67 13.08 13.96
CA ASN A 204 -20.78 14.41 14.54
C ASN A 204 -20.62 15.53 13.47
N ALA A 205 -20.78 16.79 13.87
CA ALA A 205 -20.67 17.94 12.96
C ALA A 205 -19.29 18.08 12.27
N PHE A 206 -18.25 17.44 12.79
CA PHE A 206 -16.89 17.42 12.26
C PHE A 206 -16.58 16.12 11.49
N GLY A 207 -17.55 15.21 11.35
CA GLY A 207 -17.39 13.92 10.68
C GLY A 207 -16.79 12.82 11.56
N GLY A 208 -16.63 13.07 12.86
CA GLY A 208 -16.12 12.13 13.84
C GLY A 208 -17.12 11.01 14.17
N LEU A 209 -16.59 9.83 14.44
CA LEU A 209 -17.31 8.58 14.62
C LEU A 209 -17.20 8.09 16.06
N SER A 210 -18.33 7.96 16.77
CA SER A 210 -18.34 7.44 18.13
C SER A 210 -18.03 5.95 18.19
N LEU A 211 -17.69 5.42 19.37
CA LEU A 211 -17.47 3.99 19.56
C LEU A 211 -18.69 3.15 19.16
N ASP A 212 -19.91 3.58 19.53
CA ASP A 212 -21.14 2.86 19.18
C ASP A 212 -21.38 2.85 17.67
N ALA A 213 -21.08 3.97 16.98
CA ALA A 213 -21.16 4.06 15.54
C ALA A 213 -20.09 3.19 14.86
N PHE A 214 -18.85 3.19 15.36
CA PHE A 214 -17.76 2.34 14.87
C PHE A 214 -18.09 0.85 14.95
N LEU A 215 -18.78 0.40 16.00
CA LEU A 215 -19.22 -0.98 16.16
C LEU A 215 -20.46 -1.33 15.33
N SER A 216 -21.16 -0.32 14.79
CA SER A 216 -22.42 -0.47 14.04
C SER A 216 -22.26 -0.34 12.52
N GLU A 217 -21.13 0.22 12.06
CA GLU A 217 -20.79 0.43 10.65
C GLU A 217 -20.47 -0.89 9.90
#